data_AF-A0A352B2L4-F1
#
_entry.id   AF-A0A352B2L4-F1
#
_cell.length_a   1.000
_cell.length_b   1.000
_cell.length_c   1.000
_cell.angle_alpha   90.00
_cell.angle_beta   90.00
_cell.angle_gamma   90.00
#
_symmetry.space_group_name_H-M   'P 1'
#
loop_
_entity.id
_entity.type
_entity.pdbx_description
1 polymer ?
#
loop_
_entity_poly.entity_id
_entity_poly.type
_entity_poly.pdbx_seq_one_letter_code
_entity_poly.pdbx_strand_id
1 'polypeptide(L)'
;MEFDVHFQGRSLPLKVDDPFRLDSARFAERIHAFLAEAVQQVEELHLAELLPRMVRGVAGCEAGCPADAKHLVRLGFRDYQLAYIDGGILTARRDLALGEPLEIRLFPDF
;
A
#
# COMPACT_ATOMS: atom_id res chain seq x y z
N MET A 1 -9.17 8.67 2.61
CA MET A 1 -8.09 8.19 1.72
C MET A 1 -8.39 6.73 1.48
N GLU A 2 -7.97 6.13 0.37
CA GLU A 2 -8.31 4.74 0.09
C GLU A 2 -7.11 3.97 -0.44
N PHE A 3 -6.86 2.80 0.13
CA PHE A 3 -6.04 1.80 -0.53
C PHE A 3 -6.92 0.95 -1.43
N ASP A 4 -6.42 0.63 -2.62
CA ASP A 4 -7.00 -0.36 -3.50
C ASP A 4 -5.96 -1.43 -3.81
N VAL A 5 -6.23 -2.66 -3.37
CA VAL A 5 -5.30 -3.77 -3.51
C VAL A 5 -5.77 -4.68 -4.64
N HIS A 6 -4.94 -4.77 -5.68
CA HIS A 6 -5.19 -5.53 -6.89
C HIS A 6 -4.34 -6.79 -6.92
N PHE A 7 -4.98 -7.91 -7.23
CA PHE A 7 -4.31 -9.19 -7.47
C PHE A 7 -5.22 -10.10 -8.30
N GLN A 8 -4.72 -10.70 -9.40
CA GLN A 8 -5.49 -11.64 -10.24
C GLN A 8 -6.84 -11.10 -10.72
N GLY A 9 -6.85 -9.83 -11.16
CA GLY A 9 -8.05 -9.14 -11.62
C GLY A 9 -9.10 -8.84 -10.53
N ARG A 10 -8.81 -9.16 -9.27
CA ARG A 10 -9.65 -8.82 -8.11
C ARG A 10 -9.12 -7.55 -7.46
N SER A 11 -10.03 -6.79 -6.86
CA SER A 11 -9.74 -5.57 -6.11
C SER A 11 -10.31 -5.67 -4.70
N LEU A 12 -9.54 -5.16 -3.73
CA LEU A 12 -9.95 -4.97 -2.34
C LEU A 12 -9.78 -3.50 -1.96
N PRO A 13 -10.87 -2.71 -1.96
CA PRO A 13 -10.85 -1.35 -1.45
C PRO A 13 -10.80 -1.35 0.09
N LEU A 14 -9.91 -0.54 0.64
CA LEU A 14 -9.69 -0.36 2.07
C LEU A 14 -9.67 1.14 2.40
N LYS A 15 -10.78 1.64 2.92
CA LYS A 15 -10.92 3.02 3.36
C LYS A 15 -10.05 3.32 4.58
N VAL A 16 -9.23 4.37 4.48
CA VAL A 16 -8.47 4.98 5.58
C VAL A 16 -9.27 6.16 6.12
N ASP A 17 -9.85 5.99 7.31
CA ASP A 17 -10.64 7.03 7.97
C ASP A 17 -9.76 8.12 8.62
N ASP A 18 -8.61 7.73 9.21
CA ASP A 18 -7.61 8.65 9.75
C ASP A 18 -6.21 8.25 9.26
N PRO A 19 -5.57 9.05 8.38
CA PRO A 19 -4.25 8.74 7.84
C PRO A 19 -3.14 8.78 8.90
N PHE A 20 -3.34 9.49 10.01
CA PHE A 20 -2.34 9.61 11.07
C PHE A 20 -2.44 8.48 12.10
N ARG A 21 -3.54 7.74 12.10
CA ARG A 21 -3.83 6.64 13.02
C ARG A 21 -4.21 5.36 12.30
N LEU A 22 -3.54 5.08 11.18
CA LEU A 22 -3.76 3.86 10.41
C LEU A 22 -3.51 2.62 11.27
N ASP A 23 -4.53 1.78 11.43
CA ASP A 23 -4.41 0.42 11.98
C ASP A 23 -3.78 -0.51 10.93
N SER A 24 -2.47 -0.40 10.79
CA SER A 24 -1.70 -1.12 9.78
C SER A 24 -1.73 -2.64 9.94
N ALA A 25 -1.86 -3.14 11.18
CA ALA A 25 -1.98 -4.56 11.47
C ALA A 25 -3.31 -5.09 10.90
N ARG A 26 -4.42 -4.42 11.20
CA ARG A 26 -5.74 -4.80 10.67
C ARG A 26 -5.80 -4.73 9.15
N PHE A 27 -5.18 -3.72 8.52
CA PHE A 27 -5.13 -3.65 7.06
C PHE A 27 -4.30 -4.79 6.47
N ALA A 28 -3.15 -5.09 7.05
CA ALA A 28 -2.30 -6.19 6.63
C ALA A 28 -3.05 -7.54 6.73
N GLU A 29 -3.76 -7.79 7.83
CA GLU A 29 -4.61 -8.98 8.01
C GLU A 29 -5.67 -9.09 6.93
N ARG A 30 -6.37 -7.99 6.60
CA ARG A 30 -7.39 -7.99 5.54
C ARG A 30 -6.80 -8.30 4.16
N ILE A 31 -5.62 -7.77 3.85
CA ILE A 31 -4.93 -8.07 2.58
C ILE A 31 -4.47 -9.53 2.56
N HIS A 32 -3.92 -10.03 3.66
CA HIS A 32 -3.54 -11.44 3.77
C HIS A 32 -4.74 -12.37 3.58
N ALA A 33 -5.90 -12.05 4.18
CA ALA A 33 -7.13 -12.81 3.98
C ALA A 33 -7.58 -12.79 2.50
N PHE A 34 -7.52 -11.63 1.85
CA PHE A 34 -7.85 -11.48 0.43
C PHE A 34 -6.94 -12.31 -0.48
N LEU A 35 -5.64 -12.36 -0.18
CA LEU A 35 -4.66 -13.16 -0.94
C LEU A 35 -4.78 -14.66 -0.64
N ALA A 36 -5.14 -15.04 0.59
CA ALA A 36 -5.30 -16.44 0.99
C ALA A 36 -6.42 -17.16 0.21
N GLU A 37 -7.41 -16.42 -0.29
CA GLU A 37 -8.45 -16.97 -1.17
C GLU A 37 -7.93 -17.36 -2.56
N ALA A 38 -6.80 -16.80 -3.00
CA ALA A 38 -6.21 -17.01 -4.32
C ALA A 38 -4.87 -17.77 -4.29
N VAL A 39 -4.17 -17.76 -3.15
CA VAL A 39 -2.80 -18.26 -3.01
C VAL A 39 -2.64 -19.04 -1.71
N GLN A 40 -2.19 -20.29 -1.79
CA GLN A 40 -1.97 -21.12 -0.60
C GLN A 40 -0.76 -20.70 0.24
N GLN A 41 0.26 -20.08 -0.36
CA GLN A 41 1.46 -19.61 0.33
C GLN A 41 1.92 -18.29 -0.25
N VAL A 42 1.89 -17.25 0.58
CA VAL A 42 2.44 -15.93 0.24
C VAL A 42 3.67 -15.72 1.12
N GLU A 43 4.77 -15.32 0.50
CA GLU A 43 5.97 -14.88 1.23
C GLU A 43 5.64 -13.67 2.13
N GLU A 44 6.55 -13.34 3.05
CA GLU A 44 6.36 -12.17 3.91
C GLU A 44 6.27 -10.88 3.08
N LEU A 45 5.11 -10.21 3.16
CA LEU A 45 4.80 -8.99 2.39
C LEU A 45 5.17 -7.69 3.13
N HIS A 46 5.50 -7.75 4.41
CA HIS A 46 5.81 -6.58 5.24
C HIS A 46 4.74 -5.45 5.15
N LEU A 47 3.45 -5.80 5.01
CA LEU A 47 2.37 -4.83 4.78
C LEU A 47 2.20 -3.86 5.96
N ALA A 48 2.33 -4.35 7.19
CA ALA A 48 2.26 -3.52 8.39
C ALA A 48 3.34 -2.41 8.42
N GLU A 49 4.44 -2.61 7.69
CA GLU A 49 5.52 -1.65 7.53
C GLU A 49 5.32 -0.75 6.29
N LEU A 50 4.84 -1.33 5.17
CA LEU A 50 4.65 -0.63 3.91
C LEU A 50 3.52 0.39 3.98
N LEU A 51 2.34 -0.02 4.47
CA LEU A 51 1.13 0.81 4.40
C LEU A 51 1.28 2.15 5.16
N PRO A 52 1.82 2.20 6.40
CA PRO A 52 2.06 3.47 7.08
C PRO A 52 3.04 4.38 6.34
N ARG A 53 4.06 3.81 5.68
CA ARG A 53 5.02 4.59 4.89
C ARG A 53 4.33 5.21 3.69
N MET A 54 3.49 4.45 2.99
CA MET A 54 2.71 4.98 1.87
C MET A 54 1.78 6.10 2.32
N VAL A 55 1.02 5.91 3.41
CA VAL A 55 0.14 6.95 3.95
C VAL A 55 0.93 8.20 4.33
N ARG A 56 2.06 8.06 5.03
CA ARG A 56 2.92 9.19 5.40
C ARG A 56 3.50 9.91 4.19
N GLY A 57 3.83 9.17 3.13
CA GLY A 57 4.28 9.74 1.86
C GLY A 57 3.24 10.67 1.23
N VAL A 58 1.94 10.35 1.39
CA VAL A 58 0.84 11.12 0.77
C VAL A 58 0.22 12.17 1.71
N ALA A 59 0.02 11.85 2.98
CA ALA A 59 -0.65 12.72 3.96
C ALA A 59 0.31 13.48 4.89
N GLY A 60 1.59 13.12 4.95
CA GLY A 60 2.51 13.64 5.96
C GLY A 60 2.32 13.00 7.33
N CYS A 61 2.64 13.72 8.40
CA CYS A 61 2.48 13.24 9.78
C CYS A 61 1.62 14.20 10.61
N GLU A 62 1.03 13.73 11.72
CA GLU A 62 0.18 14.54 12.63
C GLU A 62 0.92 15.79 13.14
N ALA A 63 2.25 15.70 13.30
CA ALA A 63 3.10 16.82 13.73
C ALA A 63 3.45 17.83 12.61
N GLY A 64 2.82 17.75 11.43
CA GLY A 64 3.00 18.69 10.33
C GLY A 64 4.20 18.40 9.42
N CYS A 65 4.70 17.16 9.42
CA CYS A 65 5.71 16.75 8.45
C CYS A 65 5.14 16.88 7.02
N PRO A 66 5.91 17.40 6.05
CA PRO A 66 5.46 17.46 4.67
C PRO A 66 5.21 16.05 4.12
N ALA A 67 4.15 15.91 3.33
CA ALA A 67 3.95 14.73 2.49
C ALA A 67 5.07 14.69 1.43
N ASP A 68 5.81 13.58 1.36
CA ASP A 68 6.91 13.41 0.40
C ASP A 68 6.92 12.00 -0.23
N ALA A 69 5.91 11.73 -1.04
CA ALA A 69 5.78 10.48 -1.80
C ALA A 69 6.95 10.28 -2.77
N LYS A 70 7.50 11.36 -3.35
CA LYS A 70 8.63 11.30 -4.28
C LYS A 70 9.90 10.84 -3.57
N HIS A 71 10.14 11.30 -2.34
CA HIS A 71 11.26 10.81 -1.53
C HIS A 71 11.09 9.34 -1.16
N LEU A 72 9.89 8.91 -0.77
CA LEU A 72 9.60 7.49 -0.52
C LEU A 72 9.87 6.62 -1.75
N VAL A 73 9.43 7.06 -2.95
CA VAL A 73 9.71 6.35 -4.21
C VAL A 73 11.22 6.21 -4.46
N ARG A 74 12.01 7.26 -4.18
CA ARG A 74 13.47 7.21 -4.34
C ARG A 74 14.17 6.30 -3.33
N LEU A 75 13.69 6.28 -2.08
CA LEU A 75 14.21 5.37 -1.05
C LEU A 75 13.86 3.91 -1.37
N GLY A 76 12.70 3.68 -1.96
CA GLY A 76 12.15 2.36 -2.18
C GLY A 76 11.69 1.69 -0.88
N PHE A 77 11.15 0.49 -1.01
CA PHE A 77 10.82 -0.35 0.13
C PHE A 77 11.01 -1.82 -0.24
N ARG A 78 12.11 -2.41 0.23
CA ARG A 78 12.43 -3.83 0.03
C ARG A 78 12.33 -4.21 -1.45
N ASP A 79 11.48 -5.17 -1.78
CA ASP A 79 11.21 -5.70 -3.12
C ASP A 79 10.00 -5.08 -3.81
N TYR A 80 9.40 -4.04 -3.22
CA TYR A 80 8.33 -3.27 -3.86
C TYR A 80 8.89 -2.23 -4.82
N GLN A 81 8.36 -2.24 -6.04
CA GLN A 81 8.49 -1.16 -7.00
C GLN A 81 7.48 -0.07 -6.64
N LEU A 82 7.97 1.07 -6.15
CA LEU A 82 7.14 2.21 -5.79
C LEU A 82 7.08 3.21 -6.95
N ALA A 83 5.90 3.80 -7.19
CA ALA A 83 5.76 4.89 -8.14
C ALA A 83 4.75 5.93 -7.64
N TYR A 84 5.02 7.20 -7.93
CA TYR A 84 4.09 8.30 -7.68
C TYR A 84 3.68 8.88 -9.02
N ILE A 85 2.41 8.69 -9.38
CA ILE A 85 1.89 9.05 -10.70
C ILE A 85 1.04 10.33 -10.64
N ASP A 86 0.77 10.92 -11.80
CA ASP A 86 -0.07 12.10 -11.92
C ASP A 86 -1.45 11.86 -11.30
N GLY A 87 -1.97 12.86 -10.57
CA GLY A 87 -3.18 12.72 -9.74
C GLY A 87 -2.90 12.38 -8.27
N GLY A 88 -1.63 12.28 -7.87
CA GLY A 88 -1.25 12.13 -6.47
C GLY A 88 -1.38 10.70 -5.94
N ILE A 89 -1.49 9.72 -6.83
CA ILE A 89 -1.63 8.31 -6.49
C ILE A 89 -0.24 7.72 -6.26
N LEU A 90 -0.07 7.08 -5.10
CA LEU A 90 1.15 6.34 -4.77
C LEU A 90 0.89 4.85 -4.94
N THR A 91 1.71 4.17 -5.73
CA THR A 91 1.60 2.73 -5.99
C THR A 91 2.78 1.97 -5.41
N ALA A 92 2.52 0.73 -5.00
CA ALA A 92 3.52 -0.25 -4.60
C ALA A 92 3.21 -1.58 -5.30
N ARG A 93 4.13 -2.06 -6.13
CA ARG A 93 3.98 -3.31 -6.88
C ARG A 93 5.03 -4.33 -6.45
N ARG A 94 4.64 -5.58 -6.22
CA ARG A 94 5.55 -6.70 -5.98
C ARG A 94 5.08 -7.90 -6.79
N ASP A 95 6.00 -8.54 -7.50
CA ASP A 95 5.69 -9.79 -8.20
C ASP A 95 5.63 -10.93 -7.17
N LEU A 96 4.54 -11.69 -7.17
CA LEU A 96 4.38 -12.88 -6.33
C LEU A 96 4.72 -14.15 -7.13
N ALA A 97 5.08 -15.23 -6.44
CA ALA A 97 5.52 -16.49 -7.06
C ALA A 97 4.52 -17.10 -8.07
N LEU A 98 3.25 -16.69 -8.05
CA LEU A 98 2.20 -17.12 -8.98
C LEU A 98 2.09 -16.29 -10.27
N GLY A 99 3.11 -15.46 -10.57
CA GLY A 99 3.27 -14.78 -11.86
C GLY A 99 2.44 -13.51 -12.02
N GLU A 100 1.37 -13.34 -11.26
CA GLU A 100 0.64 -12.08 -11.19
C GLU A 100 1.19 -11.15 -10.10
N PRO A 101 1.32 -9.85 -10.40
CA PRO A 101 1.78 -8.87 -9.44
C PRO A 101 0.71 -8.56 -8.40
N LEU A 102 1.12 -8.44 -7.14
CA LEU A 102 0.38 -7.67 -6.15
C LEU A 102 0.61 -6.19 -6.43
N GLU A 103 -0.47 -5.44 -6.63
CA GLU A 103 -0.42 -3.99 -6.77
C GLU A 103 -1.26 -3.32 -5.68
N ILE A 104 -0.65 -2.40 -4.94
CA ILE A 104 -1.31 -1.62 -3.89
C ILE A 104 -1.29 -0.17 -4.36
N ARG A 105 -2.47 0.44 -4.54
CA ARG A 105 -2.62 1.84 -4.91
C ARG A 105 -3.17 2.62 -3.73
N LEU A 106 -2.64 3.82 -3.49
CA LEU A 106 -3.12 4.74 -2.48
C LEU A 106 -3.68 5.98 -3.15
N PHE A 107 -4.99 6.16 -3.02
CA PHE A 107 -5.74 7.30 -3.53
C PHE A 107 -5.94 8.34 -2.41
N PRO A 108 -5.50 9.58 -2.62
CA PRO A 108 -5.77 10.67 -1.70
C PRO A 108 -7.21 11.19 -1.82
N ASP A 109 -7.72 11.85 -0.77
CA ASP A 109 -9.09 12.42 -0.70
C ASP A 109 -9.20 13.88 -1.20
N PHE A 110 -8.29 14.34 -2.06
CA PHE A 110 -8.23 15.77 -2.43
C PHE A 110 -9.40 16.22 -3.29
#